data_AF-A0A1B6L110-F1
#
_entry.id   AF-A0A1B6L110-F1
#
_cell.length_a   1.000
_cell.length_b   1.000
_cell.length_c   1.000
_cell.angle_alpha   90.00
_cell.angle_beta   90.00
_cell.angle_gamma   90.00
#
_symmetry.space_group_name_H-M   'P 1'
#
loop_
_entity.id
_entity.type
_entity.pdbx_description
1 polymer ?
#
loop_
_entity_poly.entity_id
_entity_poly.type
_entity_poly.pdbx_seq_one_letter_code
_entity_poly.pdbx_strand_id
1 'polypeptide(L)'
;EQMEVLVSCFLRPFKMAASSKKPPCSHEDVNSIFLNSETVLFLHQIFLKGLTSRMESWPTLVLGDLFDMLLPMLSIYQEYVRNHHYSLQVLTECKQSPPFAALLARLENKPACQGRSLETFLTYPMHQVPRYII
;
A
#
# COMPACT_ATOMS: atom_id res chain seq x y z
N GLU A 1 10.14 -1.44 -0.18
CA GLU A 1 10.22 -1.29 -1.64
C GLU A 1 8.87 -1.49 -2.36
N GLN A 2 8.27 -2.69 -2.42
CA GLN A 2 7.04 -2.89 -3.22
C GLN A 2 5.84 -2.06 -2.75
N MET A 3 5.62 -1.99 -1.44
CA MET A 3 4.60 -1.10 -0.84
C MET A 3 4.87 0.39 -1.09
N GLU A 4 6.14 0.76 -1.22
CA GLU A 4 6.51 2.13 -1.53
C GLU A 4 6.14 2.48 -2.96
N VAL A 5 6.38 1.57 -3.91
CA VAL A 5 5.92 1.70 -5.31
C VAL A 5 4.40 1.82 -5.37
N LEU A 6 3.65 0.99 -4.63
CA LEU A 6 2.19 1.10 -4.54
C LEU A 6 1.75 2.52 -4.16
N VAL A 7 2.39 3.10 -3.13
CA VAL A 7 2.02 4.43 -2.63
C VAL A 7 2.51 5.55 -3.55
N SER A 8 3.77 5.53 -3.97
CA SER A 8 4.40 6.61 -4.71
C SER A 8 4.02 6.63 -6.19
N CYS A 9 3.91 5.45 -6.81
CA CYS A 9 3.66 5.32 -8.25
C CYS A 9 2.17 5.24 -8.60
N PHE A 10 1.31 4.81 -7.66
CA PHE A 10 -0.12 4.67 -7.92
C PHE A 10 -0.97 5.56 -7.01
N LEU A 11 -0.98 5.33 -5.68
CA LEU A 11 -1.88 6.03 -4.75
C LEU A 11 -1.78 7.55 -4.86
N ARG A 12 -0.56 8.10 -4.72
CA ARG A 12 -0.36 9.56 -4.76
C ARG A 12 -0.77 10.16 -6.12
N PRO A 13 -0.35 9.61 -7.28
CA PRO A 13 -0.85 10.07 -8.57
C PRO A 13 -2.37 10.01 -8.73
N PHE A 14 -3.03 8.94 -8.26
CA PHE A 14 -4.49 8.83 -8.32
C PHE A 14 -5.19 9.84 -7.40
N LYS A 15 -4.70 10.04 -6.17
CA LYS A 15 -5.18 11.11 -5.26
C LYS A 15 -5.07 12.48 -5.93
N MET A 16 -3.93 12.78 -6.57
CA MET A 16 -3.73 14.04 -7.28
C MET A 16 -4.67 14.18 -8.49
N ALA A 17 -4.87 13.10 -9.25
CA ALA A 17 -5.75 13.11 -10.42
C ALA A 17 -7.23 13.29 -10.03
N ALA A 18 -7.65 12.74 -8.90
CA ALA A 18 -9.00 12.91 -8.36
C ALA A 18 -9.31 14.37 -7.97
N SER A 19 -8.29 15.18 -7.66
CA SER A 19 -8.45 16.62 -7.39
C SER A 19 -8.34 17.51 -8.64
N SER A 20 -8.22 16.93 -9.84
CA SER A 20 -8.11 17.70 -11.08
C SER A 20 -9.47 18.26 -11.55
N LYS A 21 -9.45 19.20 -12.50
CA LYS A 21 -10.68 19.81 -13.07
C LYS A 21 -11.59 18.80 -13.79
N LYS A 22 -11.04 17.68 -14.27
CA LYS A 22 -11.75 16.58 -14.93
C LYS A 22 -11.20 15.26 -14.37
N PRO A 23 -11.64 14.85 -13.17
CA PRO A 23 -11.03 13.73 -12.49
C PRO A 23 -11.36 12.41 -13.19
N PRO A 24 -10.38 11.50 -13.36
CA PRO A 24 -10.61 10.18 -13.97
C PRO A 24 -11.35 9.22 -13.02
N CYS A 25 -11.33 9.49 -11.71
CA CYS A 25 -12.01 8.75 -10.64
C CYS A 25 -12.28 9.69 -9.46
N SER A 26 -13.21 9.33 -8.59
CA SER A 26 -13.51 10.08 -7.38
C SER A 26 -12.48 9.82 -6.27
N HIS A 27 -12.48 10.67 -5.24
CA HIS A 27 -11.69 10.39 -4.03
C HIS A 27 -12.15 9.12 -3.30
N GLU A 28 -13.44 8.79 -3.39
CA GLU A 28 -14.02 7.58 -2.80
C GLU A 28 -13.53 6.33 -3.52
N ASP A 29 -13.44 6.34 -4.85
CA ASP A 29 -12.88 5.25 -5.64
C ASP A 29 -11.41 5.01 -5.27
N VAL A 30 -10.63 6.09 -5.16
CA VAL A 30 -9.22 6.00 -4.77
C VAL A 30 -9.08 5.42 -3.35
N ASN A 31 -9.87 5.89 -2.39
CA ASN A 31 -9.85 5.35 -1.03
C ASN A 31 -10.28 3.89 -0.99
N SER A 32 -11.26 3.50 -1.81
CA SER A 32 -11.75 2.12 -1.89
C SER A 32 -10.72 1.17 -2.54
N ILE A 33 -10.04 1.61 -3.59
CA ILE A 33 -9.01 0.81 -4.29
C ILE A 33 -7.77 0.65 -3.41
N PHE A 34 -7.27 1.73 -2.80
CA PHE A 34 -6.00 1.70 -2.10
C PHE A 34 -6.12 1.41 -0.60
N LEU A 35 -7.35 1.42 -0.04
CA LEU A 35 -7.63 1.17 1.37
C LEU A 35 -6.71 1.99 2.29
N ASN A 36 -6.30 1.40 3.42
CA ASN A 36 -5.34 1.98 4.36
C ASN A 36 -3.85 1.71 3.98
N SER A 37 -3.53 1.48 2.69
CA SER A 37 -2.17 1.14 2.23
C SER A 37 -1.09 2.16 2.62
N GLU A 38 -1.42 3.45 2.67
CA GLU A 38 -0.49 4.49 3.12
C GLU A 38 -0.14 4.35 4.60
N THR A 39 -1.14 4.08 5.44
CA THR A 39 -0.96 3.79 6.86
C THR A 39 -0.11 2.54 7.06
N VAL A 40 -0.38 1.50 6.28
CA VAL A 40 0.38 0.24 6.30
C VAL A 40 1.87 0.50 5.98
N LEU A 41 2.16 1.28 4.93
CA LEU A 41 3.54 1.65 4.58
C LEU A 41 4.22 2.44 5.69
N PHE A 42 3.52 3.43 6.25
CA PHE A 42 4.05 4.27 7.31
C PHE A 42 4.44 3.44 8.55
N LEU A 43 3.59 2.50 8.94
CA LEU A 43 3.85 1.62 10.07
C LEU A 43 5.04 0.68 9.81
N HIS A 44 5.14 0.12 8.60
CA HIS A 44 6.33 -0.62 8.19
C HIS A 44 7.61 0.20 8.31
N GLN A 45 7.59 1.47 7.90
CA GLN A 45 8.74 2.36 7.99
C GLN A 45 9.12 2.67 9.45
N ILE A 46 8.13 2.90 10.31
CA ILE A 46 8.36 3.08 11.76
C ILE A 46 9.01 1.83 12.34
N PHE A 47 8.43 0.66 12.07
CA PHE A 47 8.94 -0.61 12.58
C PHE A 47 10.37 -0.89 12.11
N LEU A 48 10.63 -0.70 10.81
CA LEU A 48 11.97 -0.87 10.24
C LEU A 48 12.98 0.11 10.85
N LYS A 49 12.62 1.39 11.00
CA LYS A 49 13.49 2.37 11.65
C LYS A 49 13.80 2.00 13.10
N GLY A 50 12.78 1.57 13.85
CA GLY A 50 12.93 1.10 15.23
C GLY A 50 13.82 -0.13 15.36
N LEU A 51 13.73 -1.04 14.39
CA LEU A 51 14.58 -2.23 14.30
C LEU A 51 16.03 -1.87 13.97
N THR A 52 16.25 -1.08 12.91
CA THR A 52 17.60 -0.66 12.47
C THR A 52 18.34 0.06 13.59
N SER A 53 17.70 0.97 14.30
CA SER A 53 18.31 1.69 15.43
C SER A 53 18.76 0.75 16.56
N ARG A 54 18.03 -0.34 16.81
CA ARG A 54 18.38 -1.33 17.84
C ARG A 54 19.47 -2.30 17.40
N MET A 55 19.57 -2.57 16.10
CA MET A 55 20.65 -3.40 15.56
C MET A 55 22.03 -2.78 15.83
N GLU A 56 22.11 -1.45 15.97
CA GLU A 56 23.35 -0.76 16.36
C GLU A 56 23.80 -1.11 17.80
N SER A 57 22.89 -1.59 18.64
CA SER A 57 23.15 -1.97 20.04
C SER A 57 23.41 -3.48 20.21
N TRP A 58 23.71 -4.19 19.13
CA TRP A 58 24.09 -5.60 19.18
C TRP A 58 25.35 -5.80 20.06
N PRO A 59 25.41 -6.83 20.94
CA PRO A 59 24.46 -7.92 21.13
C PRO A 59 23.39 -7.67 22.21
N THR A 60 23.41 -6.55 22.92
CA THR A 60 22.51 -6.25 24.05
C THR A 60 21.15 -5.66 23.63
N LEU A 61 20.70 -5.93 22.40
CA LEU A 61 19.45 -5.34 21.91
C LEU A 61 18.23 -5.80 22.71
N VAL A 62 17.28 -4.90 22.88
CA VAL A 62 15.97 -5.18 23.47
C VAL A 62 14.90 -4.82 22.44
N LEU A 63 14.14 -5.83 22.01
CA LEU A 63 13.10 -5.69 20.99
C LEU A 63 11.68 -5.60 21.59
N GLY A 64 11.53 -5.75 22.91
CA GLY A 64 10.23 -5.91 23.57
C GLY A 64 9.20 -4.84 23.21
N ASP A 65 9.61 -3.57 23.19
CA ASP A 65 8.73 -2.45 22.87
C ASP A 65 8.37 -2.35 21.37
N LEU A 66 9.15 -2.99 20.47
CA LEU A 66 8.76 -3.13 19.07
C LEU A 66 7.57 -4.11 18.92
N PHE A 67 7.40 -5.07 19.83
CA PHE A 67 6.24 -5.97 19.82
C PHE A 67 4.97 -5.28 20.27
N ASP A 68 5.06 -4.30 21.16
CA ASP A 68 3.91 -3.46 21.52
C ASP A 68 3.40 -2.64 20.31
N MET A 69 4.28 -2.31 19.37
CA MET A 69 3.91 -1.69 18.09
C MET A 69 3.33 -2.69 17.07
N LEU A 70 3.62 -3.99 17.18
CA LEU A 70 3.12 -5.00 16.24
C LEU A 70 1.61 -5.25 16.38
N LEU A 71 1.06 -5.21 17.58
CA LEU A 71 -0.38 -5.43 17.81
C LEU A 71 -1.30 -4.43 17.06
N PRO A 72 -1.11 -3.10 17.17
CA PRO A 72 -1.90 -2.15 16.39
C PRO A 72 -1.63 -2.26 14.88
N MET A 73 -0.42 -2.63 14.47
CA MET A 73 -0.15 -2.92 13.05
C MET A 73 -1.05 -4.06 12.56
N LEU A 74 -1.13 -5.19 13.28
CA LEU A 74 -1.93 -6.34 12.88
C LEU A 74 -3.41 -6.00 12.66
N SER A 75 -3.99 -5.15 13.51
CA SER A 75 -5.38 -4.68 13.33
C SER A 75 -5.58 -3.95 12.00
N ILE A 76 -4.65 -3.07 11.65
CA ILE A 76 -4.68 -2.29 10.40
C ILE A 76 -4.51 -3.20 9.18
N TYR A 77 -3.65 -4.22 9.27
CA TYR A 77 -3.55 -5.23 8.22
C TYR A 77 -4.81 -6.07 8.07
N GLN A 78 -5.44 -6.48 9.17
CA GLN A 78 -6.68 -7.24 9.11
C GLN A 78 -7.78 -6.48 8.37
N GLU A 79 -7.86 -5.16 8.57
CA GLU A 79 -8.77 -4.30 7.82
C GLU A 79 -8.43 -4.29 6.32
N TYR A 80 -7.14 -4.20 5.95
CA TYR A 80 -6.71 -4.26 4.56
C TYR A 80 -7.10 -5.59 3.90
N VAL A 81 -6.78 -6.71 4.56
CA VAL A 81 -7.06 -8.07 4.07
C VAL A 81 -8.55 -8.30 3.92
N ARG A 82 -9.36 -7.87 4.89
CA ARG A 82 -10.82 -8.01 4.88
C ARG A 82 -11.45 -7.29 3.69
N ASN A 83 -10.97 -6.10 3.37
CA ASN A 83 -11.55 -5.25 2.33
C ASN A 83 -10.88 -5.43 0.96
N HIS A 84 -9.87 -6.29 0.83
CA HIS A 84 -9.09 -6.44 -0.40
C HIS A 84 -9.95 -6.88 -1.60
N HIS A 85 -10.91 -7.79 -1.39
CA HIS A 85 -11.80 -8.22 -2.47
C HIS A 85 -12.64 -7.06 -3.03
N TYR A 86 -13.18 -6.23 -2.14
CA TYR A 86 -13.94 -5.03 -2.52
C TYR A 86 -13.06 -4.02 -3.27
N SER A 87 -11.82 -3.81 -2.81
CA SER A 87 -10.82 -2.98 -3.51
C SER A 87 -10.62 -3.42 -4.97
N LEU A 88 -10.47 -4.72 -5.23
CA LEU A 88 -10.31 -5.25 -6.60
C LEU A 88 -11.58 -5.10 -7.45
N GLN A 89 -12.76 -5.20 -6.83
CA GLN A 89 -14.02 -4.97 -7.52
C GLN A 89 -14.12 -3.52 -7.99
N VAL A 90 -13.89 -2.55 -7.11
CA VAL A 90 -13.90 -1.12 -7.45
C VAL A 90 -12.85 -0.81 -8.52
N LEU A 91 -11.65 -1.39 -8.42
CA LEU A 91 -10.62 -1.25 -9.45
C LEU A 91 -11.12 -1.72 -10.83
N THR A 92 -11.83 -2.86 -10.86
CA THR A 92 -12.39 -3.41 -12.11
C THR A 92 -13.45 -2.50 -12.70
N GLU A 93 -14.31 -1.91 -11.86
CA GLU A 93 -15.33 -0.95 -12.28
C GLU A 93 -14.69 0.33 -12.81
N CYS A 94 -13.70 0.89 -12.11
CA CYS A 94 -12.97 2.08 -12.56
C CYS A 94 -12.23 1.84 -13.89
N LYS A 95 -11.74 0.63 -14.15
CA LYS A 95 -11.10 0.28 -15.43
C LYS A 95 -12.03 0.38 -16.64
N GLN A 96 -13.36 0.38 -16.44
CA GLN A 96 -14.32 0.61 -17.53
C GLN A 96 -14.30 2.07 -18.02
N SER A 97 -13.84 3.00 -17.18
CA SER A 97 -13.69 4.42 -17.52
C SER A 97 -12.42 4.62 -18.37
N PRO A 98 -12.53 5.04 -19.65
CA PRO A 98 -11.37 5.30 -20.50
C PRO A 98 -10.31 6.24 -19.91
N PRO A 99 -10.66 7.38 -19.25
CA PRO A 99 -9.65 8.25 -18.65
C PRO A 99 -8.91 7.61 -17.47
N PHE A 100 -9.59 6.74 -16.70
CA PHE A 100 -8.95 5.98 -15.63
C PHE A 100 -8.01 4.91 -16.20
N ALA A 101 -8.47 4.13 -17.18
CA ALA A 101 -7.66 3.11 -17.84
C ALA A 101 -6.40 3.69 -18.49
N ALA A 102 -6.51 4.84 -19.16
CA ALA A 102 -5.37 5.54 -19.75
C ALA A 102 -4.36 6.02 -18.69
N LEU A 103 -4.86 6.55 -17.56
CA LEU A 103 -4.00 6.94 -16.45
C LEU A 103 -3.28 5.71 -15.86
N LEU A 104 -4.02 4.63 -15.60
CA LEU A 104 -3.47 3.40 -15.05
C LEU A 104 -2.36 2.83 -15.95
N ALA A 105 -2.62 2.67 -17.25
CA ALA A 105 -1.65 2.17 -18.21
C ALA A 105 -0.37 3.03 -18.22
N ARG A 106 -0.51 4.36 -18.13
CA ARG A 106 0.65 5.27 -18.03
C ARG A 106 1.46 5.06 -16.75
N LEU A 107 0.80 4.75 -15.63
CA LEU A 107 1.47 4.50 -14.36
C LEU A 107 2.14 3.12 -14.34
N GLU A 108 1.52 2.08 -14.89
CA GLU A 108 2.07 0.73 -14.99
C GLU A 108 3.31 0.65 -15.90
N ASN A 109 3.37 1.50 -16.93
CA ASN A 109 4.55 1.60 -17.82
C ASN A 109 5.77 2.30 -17.18
N LYS A 110 5.67 2.79 -15.93
CA LYS A 110 6.83 3.38 -15.25
C LYS A 110 7.88 2.30 -14.95
N PRO A 111 9.18 2.60 -15.09
CA PRO A 111 10.24 1.63 -14.77
C PRO A 111 10.15 1.07 -13.34
N ALA A 112 9.72 1.89 -12.39
CA ALA A 112 9.52 1.50 -10.99
C ALA A 112 8.49 0.36 -10.81
N CYS A 113 7.54 0.22 -11.73
CA CYS A 113 6.52 -0.83 -11.69
C CYS A 113 7.04 -2.16 -12.24
N GLN A 114 8.20 -2.19 -12.91
CA GLN A 114 8.84 -3.40 -13.47
C GLN A 114 7.89 -4.26 -14.33
N GLY A 115 6.94 -3.62 -15.04
CA GLY A 115 5.93 -4.32 -15.85
C GLY A 115 4.85 -5.05 -15.06
N ARG A 116 4.74 -4.84 -13.74
CA ARG A 116 3.69 -5.41 -12.90
C ARG A 116 2.45 -4.53 -12.89
N SER A 117 1.28 -5.17 -12.82
CA SER A 117 -0.01 -4.48 -12.74
C SER A 117 -0.30 -3.95 -11.34
N LEU A 118 -1.21 -2.97 -11.25
CA LEU A 118 -1.66 -2.45 -9.95
C LEU A 118 -2.24 -3.55 -9.05
N GLU A 119 -2.99 -4.52 -9.59
CA GLU A 119 -3.51 -5.65 -8.81
C GLU A 119 -2.39 -6.40 -8.10
N THR A 120 -1.29 -6.65 -8.82
CA THR A 120 -0.12 -7.33 -8.25
C THR A 120 0.38 -6.55 -7.04
N PHE A 121 0.47 -5.22 -7.16
CA PHE A 121 0.91 -4.37 -6.05
C PHE A 121 -0.04 -4.39 -4.85
N LEU A 122 -1.35 -4.43 -5.10
CA LEU A 122 -2.37 -4.50 -4.04
C LEU A 122 -2.34 -5.84 -3.28
N THR A 123 -1.75 -6.91 -3.82
CA THR A 123 -1.59 -8.18 -3.10
C THR A 123 -0.40 -8.20 -2.14
N TYR A 124 0.60 -7.33 -2.31
CA TYR A 124 1.82 -7.37 -1.49
C TYR A 124 1.58 -7.22 0.02
N PRO A 125 0.71 -6.31 0.49
CA PRO A 125 0.41 -6.20 1.92
C PRO A 125 -0.15 -7.50 2.51
N MET A 126 -0.89 -8.29 1.72
CA MET A 126 -1.46 -9.56 2.17
C MET A 126 -0.39 -10.64 2.42
N HIS A 127 0.68 -10.64 1.62
CA HIS A 127 1.77 -11.61 1.72
C HIS A 127 2.82 -11.23 2.77
N GLN A 128 2.84 -9.98 3.23
CA GLN A 128 3.81 -9.48 4.19
C GLN A 128 3.45 -9.86 5.63
N VAL A 129 2.17 -9.85 6.00
CA VAL A 129 1.69 -10.14 7.37
C VAL A 129 2.11 -11.52 7.88
N PRO A 130 1.94 -12.61 7.12
CA PRO A 130 2.34 -13.93 7.60
C PRO A 130 3.83 -14.01 7.94
N ARG A 131 4.68 -13.22 7.26
CA ARG A 131 6.13 -13.23 7.46
C ARG A 131 6.61 -12.59 8.77
N TYR A 132 5.77 -11.82 9.46
CA TYR A 132 6.12 -11.26 10.77
C TYR A 132 5.72 -12.18 11.93
N ILE A 133 4.82 -13.13 11.67
CA ILE A 133 4.23 -14.00 12.70
C ILE A 133 4.86 -15.41 12.67
N ILE A 134 5.36 -15.84 11.51
CA ILE A 134 6.06 -17.11 11.27
C ILE A 134 7.56 -16.92 11.41
#